data_AF-A0A8B5YFA1-F1
#
_entry.id   AF-A0A8B5YFA1-F1
#
_cell.length_a   1.000
_cell.length_b   1.000
_cell.length_c   1.000
_cell.angle_alpha   90.00
_cell.angle_beta   90.00
_cell.angle_gamma   90.00
#
_symmetry.space_group_name_H-M   'P 1'
#
loop_
_entity.id
_entity.type
_entity.pdbx_description
1 polymer ?
#
loop_
_entity_poly.entity_id
_entity_poly.type
_entity_poly.pdbx_seq_one_letter_code
_entity_poly.pdbx_strand_id
1 'polypeptide(L)'
;MKKKWIASIAFTMMLGIGITIYCLFFEHSKLSELTSDGEWELSYTKERGDQYWNGYVSKKTSEDAELKRVVFFVNGRETVDYEKDEQEEGGTHSDIVNVVWLGDAPEKSEQFEAVVERNQNGGYHKERIKLTEKNGL
;
A
#
# COMPACT_ATOMS: atom_id res chain seq x y z
N MET A 1 35.43 37.76 -13.42
CA MET A 1 33.99 37.59 -13.09
C MET A 1 33.29 36.47 -13.86
N LYS A 2 33.60 36.20 -15.14
CA LYS A 2 32.93 35.16 -15.97
C LYS A 2 33.01 33.71 -15.45
N LYS A 3 34.15 33.31 -14.86
CA LYS A 3 34.35 31.93 -14.34
C LYS A 3 33.42 31.56 -13.18
N LYS A 4 33.06 32.54 -12.32
CA LYS A 4 32.16 32.31 -11.17
C LYS A 4 30.71 32.06 -11.60
N TRP A 5 30.27 32.70 -12.69
CA TRP A 5 28.94 32.52 -13.26
C TRP A 5 28.75 31.13 -13.90
N ILE A 6 29.77 30.64 -14.62
CA ILE A 6 29.73 29.31 -15.24
C ILE A 6 29.67 28.21 -14.16
N ALA A 7 30.46 28.35 -13.09
CA ALA A 7 30.43 27.41 -11.97
C ALA A 7 29.08 27.41 -11.24
N SER A 8 28.45 28.59 -11.08
CA SER A 8 27.12 28.69 -10.49
C SER A 8 26.06 27.99 -11.34
N ILE A 9 26.07 28.20 -12.66
CA ILE A 9 25.11 27.57 -13.59
C ILE A 9 25.26 26.04 -13.59
N ALA A 10 26.49 25.55 -13.62
CA ALA A 10 26.78 24.12 -13.56
C ALA A 10 26.29 23.49 -12.24
N PHE A 11 26.47 24.19 -11.11
CA PHE A 11 25.95 23.74 -9.82
C PHE A 11 24.43 23.69 -9.79
N THR A 12 23.72 24.70 -10.31
CA THR A 12 22.25 24.69 -10.38
C THR A 12 21.73 23.58 -11.28
N MET A 13 22.41 23.29 -12.40
CA MET A 13 22.06 22.18 -13.28
C MET A 13 22.27 20.82 -12.61
N MET A 14 23.38 20.60 -11.90
CA MET A 14 23.59 19.36 -11.14
C MET A 14 22.56 19.19 -10.02
N LEU A 15 22.20 20.26 -9.32
CA LEU A 15 21.13 20.24 -8.30
C LEU A 15 19.78 19.92 -8.92
N GLY A 16 19.45 20.54 -10.06
CA GLY A 16 18.20 20.26 -10.78
C GLY A 16 18.11 18.80 -11.21
N ILE A 17 19.17 18.25 -11.80
CA ILE A 17 19.22 16.82 -12.18
C ILE A 17 19.13 15.93 -10.94
N GLY A 18 19.84 16.27 -9.86
CA GLY A 18 19.77 15.53 -8.59
C GLY A 18 18.37 15.49 -7.98
N ILE A 19 17.66 16.62 -8.00
CA ILE A 19 16.26 16.72 -7.55
C ILE A 19 15.33 15.94 -8.49
N THR A 20 15.54 16.01 -9.80
CA THR A 20 14.70 15.30 -10.77
C THR A 20 14.85 13.78 -10.62
N ILE A 21 16.09 13.30 -10.45
CA ILE A 21 16.39 11.90 -10.15
C ILE A 21 15.77 11.53 -8.79
N TYR A 22 15.92 12.39 -7.77
CA TYR A 22 15.27 12.16 -6.48
C TYR A 22 13.76 12.01 -6.66
N CYS A 23 13.05 12.94 -7.29
CA CYS A 23 11.61 12.80 -7.55
C CYS A 23 11.24 11.52 -8.30
N LEU A 24 12.01 11.15 -9.33
CA LEU A 24 11.76 9.92 -10.11
C LEU A 24 11.99 8.61 -9.33
N PHE A 25 12.86 8.61 -8.33
CA PHE A 25 13.14 7.43 -7.49
C PHE A 25 12.45 7.47 -6.11
N PHE A 26 11.92 8.63 -5.70
CA PHE A 26 11.35 8.85 -4.37
C PHE A 26 9.82 8.98 -4.37
N GLU A 27 9.18 9.14 -5.54
CA GLU A 27 7.78 8.75 -5.72
C GLU A 27 7.69 7.24 -5.51
N HIS A 28 7.61 6.84 -4.24
CA HIS A 28 7.18 5.50 -3.88
C HIS A 28 5.72 5.46 -4.28
N SER A 29 5.42 4.89 -5.46
CA SER A 29 4.04 4.63 -5.83
C SER A 29 3.43 3.87 -4.67
N LYS A 30 2.42 4.42 -4.00
CA LYS A 30 1.68 3.68 -2.99
C LYS A 30 0.37 3.35 -3.66
N LEU A 31 0.09 2.07 -3.87
CA LEU A 31 -1.27 1.69 -4.20
C LEU A 31 -2.02 1.60 -2.88
N SER A 32 -3.05 2.39 -2.65
CA SER A 32 -3.88 2.17 -1.48
C SER A 32 -5.31 2.60 -1.65
N GLU A 33 -6.19 1.89 -0.96
CA GLU A 33 -7.60 2.22 -0.96
C GLU A 33 -8.25 1.86 0.37
N LEU A 34 -9.31 2.59 0.69
CA LEU A 34 -10.16 2.31 1.84
C LEU A 34 -11.36 1.47 1.39
N THR A 35 -11.84 0.60 2.27
CA THR A 35 -13.18 0.02 2.14
C THR A 35 -14.24 1.11 2.08
N SER A 36 -15.40 0.82 1.47
CA SER A 36 -16.48 1.81 1.28
C SER A 36 -16.99 2.46 2.56
N ASP A 37 -16.83 1.77 3.69
CA ASP A 37 -17.17 2.25 5.04
C ASP A 37 -16.02 3.01 5.74
N GLY A 38 -14.82 3.02 5.17
CA GLY A 38 -13.63 3.66 5.74
C GLY A 38 -12.94 2.88 6.86
N GLU A 39 -13.40 1.68 7.17
CA GLU A 39 -12.95 0.89 8.33
C GLU A 39 -11.58 0.24 8.12
N TRP A 40 -11.26 -0.15 6.88
CA TRP A 40 -10.01 -0.84 6.54
C TRP A 40 -9.29 -0.13 5.39
N GLU A 41 -7.99 0.12 5.54
CA GLU A 41 -7.11 0.51 4.43
C GLU A 41 -6.30 -0.69 3.98
N LEU A 42 -6.28 -0.91 2.67
CA LEU A 42 -5.41 -1.85 2.00
C LEU A 42 -4.36 -1.06 1.24
N SER A 43 -3.10 -1.44 1.39
CA SER A 43 -2.01 -0.76 0.71
C SER A 43 -0.97 -1.72 0.16
N TYR A 44 -0.31 -1.32 -0.91
CA TYR A 44 0.82 -2.00 -1.52
C TYR A 44 1.90 -0.96 -1.76
N THR A 45 3.02 -1.09 -1.05
CA THR A 45 4.09 -0.09 -1.03
C THR A 45 5.45 -0.75 -0.90
N LYS A 46 6.48 -0.09 -1.43
CA LYS A 46 7.87 -0.44 -1.16
C LYS A 46 8.34 0.32 0.07
N GLU A 47 8.78 -0.38 1.11
CA GLU A 47 9.43 0.27 2.25
C GLU A 47 10.91 0.58 1.96
N ARG A 48 11.46 1.55 2.70
CA ARG A 48 12.84 1.99 2.50
C ARG A 48 13.81 0.91 2.98
N GLY A 49 14.56 0.36 2.02
CA GLY A 49 15.53 -0.71 2.29
C GLY A 49 15.03 -2.09 1.90
N ASP A 50 13.75 -2.21 1.55
CA ASP A 50 13.17 -3.47 1.12
C ASP A 50 13.41 -3.72 -0.37
N GLN A 51 13.68 -4.98 -0.69
CA GLN A 51 13.84 -5.44 -2.06
C GLN A 51 12.49 -5.62 -2.75
N TYR A 52 11.46 -5.98 -1.99
CA TYR A 52 10.13 -6.33 -2.47
C TYR A 52 9.11 -5.26 -2.12
N TRP A 53 7.98 -5.33 -2.80
CA TRP A 53 6.80 -4.59 -2.43
C TRP A 53 6.00 -5.37 -1.43
N ASN A 54 5.59 -4.67 -0.38
CA ASN A 54 4.85 -5.23 0.71
C ASN A 54 3.42 -4.73 0.62
N GLY A 55 2.52 -5.69 0.71
CA GLY A 55 1.13 -5.39 0.92
C GLY A 55 0.76 -5.40 2.39
N TYR A 56 -0.19 -4.55 2.76
CA TYR A 56 -0.66 -4.37 4.12
C TYR A 56 -2.18 -4.22 4.14
N VAL A 57 -2.79 -4.78 5.18
CA VAL A 57 -4.16 -4.48 5.60
C VAL A 57 -4.06 -3.78 6.95
N SER A 58 -4.81 -2.72 7.16
CA SER A 58 -4.82 -2.00 8.44
C SER A 58 -6.22 -1.52 8.77
N LYS A 59 -6.63 -1.72 10.03
CA LYS A 59 -7.87 -1.15 10.54
C LYS A 59 -7.65 0.34 10.82
N LYS A 60 -8.59 1.20 10.44
CA LYS A 60 -8.49 2.66 10.62
C LYS A 60 -9.32 3.20 11.77
N THR A 61 -10.43 2.56 12.05
CA THR A 61 -11.38 2.95 13.10
C THR A 61 -11.46 1.82 14.12
N SER A 62 -11.83 2.15 15.37
CA SER A 62 -11.93 1.18 16.46
C SER A 62 -13.32 0.55 16.58
N GLU A 63 -14.22 0.74 15.61
CA GLU A 63 -15.58 0.18 15.65
C GLU A 63 -15.54 -1.35 15.50
N ASP A 64 -16.68 -2.01 15.75
CA ASP A 64 -16.91 -3.46 15.82
C ASP A 64 -16.62 -4.25 14.51
N ALA A 65 -15.81 -3.70 13.60
CA ALA A 65 -15.37 -4.36 12.38
C ALA A 65 -14.28 -5.40 12.68
N GLU A 66 -14.58 -6.67 12.38
CA GLU A 66 -13.66 -7.80 12.50
C GLU A 66 -13.30 -8.34 11.12
N LEU A 67 -12.00 -8.39 10.80
CA LEU A 67 -11.52 -9.00 9.56
C LEU A 67 -11.64 -10.52 9.63
N LYS A 68 -12.24 -11.13 8.60
CA LYS A 68 -12.31 -12.58 8.45
C LYS A 68 -11.33 -13.09 7.42
N ARG A 69 -11.34 -12.50 6.23
CA ARG A 69 -10.48 -12.93 5.12
C ARG A 69 -10.10 -11.77 4.23
N VAL A 70 -8.89 -11.80 3.67
CA VAL A 70 -8.46 -10.89 2.62
C VAL A 70 -7.74 -11.67 1.53
N VAL A 71 -8.16 -11.45 0.29
CA VAL A 71 -7.56 -12.07 -0.89
C VAL A 71 -7.07 -11.02 -1.85
N PHE A 72 -5.80 -11.06 -2.24
CA PHE A 72 -5.22 -10.14 -3.21
C PHE A 72 -5.20 -10.73 -4.61
N PHE A 73 -5.43 -9.86 -5.60
CA PHE A 73 -5.44 -10.21 -7.01
C PHE A 73 -4.54 -9.26 -7.80
N VAL A 74 -3.70 -9.83 -8.67
CA VAL A 74 -2.93 -9.09 -9.67
C VAL A 74 -3.39 -9.56 -11.05
N ASN A 75 -3.92 -8.64 -11.85
CA ASN A 75 -4.54 -8.95 -13.16
C ASN A 75 -5.60 -10.07 -13.07
N GLY A 76 -6.38 -10.07 -11.99
CA GLY A 76 -7.42 -11.07 -11.75
C GLY A 76 -6.90 -12.45 -11.32
N ARG A 77 -5.59 -12.63 -11.14
CA ARG A 77 -5.01 -13.84 -10.55
C ARG A 77 -4.86 -13.67 -9.06
N GLU A 78 -5.38 -14.62 -8.30
CA GLU A 78 -5.21 -14.71 -6.86
C GLU A 78 -3.71 -14.89 -6.54
N THR A 79 -3.18 -14.04 -5.66
CA THR A 79 -1.77 -14.08 -5.28
C THR A 79 -1.59 -14.42 -3.82
N VAL A 80 -2.52 -14.02 -2.95
CA VAL A 80 -2.41 -14.20 -1.49
C VAL A 80 -3.80 -14.33 -0.90
N ASP A 81 -3.92 -15.28 0.02
CA ASP A 81 -5.11 -15.52 0.82
C ASP A 81 -4.73 -15.46 2.30
N TYR A 82 -5.26 -14.47 3.01
CA TYR A 82 -5.22 -14.42 4.46
C TYR A 82 -6.61 -14.77 4.98
N GLU A 83 -6.70 -15.83 5.77
CA GLU A 83 -7.90 -16.21 6.50
C GLU A 83 -7.56 -16.25 7.98
N LYS A 84 -8.40 -15.62 8.80
CA LYS A 84 -8.22 -15.63 10.25
C LYS A 84 -8.62 -17.01 10.78
N ASP A 85 -7.65 -17.77 11.30
CA ASP A 85 -7.91 -19.07 11.92
C ASP A 85 -8.81 -18.91 13.16
N GLU A 86 -9.82 -19.77 13.29
CA GLU A 86 -10.77 -19.79 14.43
C GLU A 86 -10.07 -20.03 15.79
N GLN A 87 -8.83 -20.53 15.81
CA GLN A 87 -8.07 -20.85 17.02
C GLN A 87 -7.31 -19.68 17.65
N GLU A 88 -7.30 -18.49 17.04
CA GLU A 88 -6.69 -17.28 17.65
C GLU A 88 -7.61 -16.56 18.67
N GLU A 89 -8.64 -17.25 19.19
CA GLU A 89 -9.45 -16.80 20.33
C GLU A 89 -8.63 -16.87 21.64
N GLY A 90 -7.76 -15.89 21.86
CA GLY A 90 -7.03 -15.77 23.14
C GLY A 90 -5.93 -14.72 23.15
N GLY A 91 -5.48 -14.26 21.98
CA GLY A 91 -4.59 -13.11 21.88
C GLY A 91 -5.37 -11.81 22.10
N THR A 92 -4.81 -10.90 22.89
CA THR A 92 -5.24 -9.50 22.96
C THR A 92 -5.55 -9.02 21.55
N HIS A 93 -6.82 -8.70 21.27
CA HIS A 93 -7.28 -8.26 19.95
C HIS A 93 -6.45 -7.06 19.53
N SER A 94 -5.36 -7.28 18.77
CA SER A 94 -4.59 -6.16 18.26
C SER A 94 -5.45 -5.54 17.18
N ASP A 95 -5.85 -4.29 17.38
CA ASP A 95 -6.58 -3.45 16.42
C ASP A 95 -5.83 -3.27 15.08
N ILE A 96 -4.73 -3.97 14.87
CA ILE A 96 -3.85 -3.88 13.72
C ILE A 96 -3.57 -5.31 13.22
N VAL A 97 -4.35 -5.75 12.22
CA VAL A 97 -4.06 -7.00 11.51
C VAL A 97 -3.14 -6.69 10.34
N ASN A 98 -1.83 -6.71 10.58
CA ASN A 98 -0.83 -6.51 9.51
C ASN A 98 -0.66 -7.81 8.71
N VAL A 99 -1.43 -7.95 7.63
CA VAL A 99 -1.18 -9.00 6.64
C VAL A 99 -0.10 -8.52 5.70
N VAL A 100 1.11 -9.09 5.81
CA VAL A 100 2.24 -8.76 4.93
C VAL A 100 2.33 -9.79 3.81
N TRP A 101 2.30 -9.33 2.57
CA TRP A 101 2.67 -10.17 1.44
C TRP A 101 3.69 -9.51 0.53
N LEU A 102 4.59 -10.33 -0.01
CA LEU A 102 5.68 -9.90 -0.86
C LEU A 102 5.31 -10.08 -2.32
N GLY A 103 5.60 -9.07 -3.14
CA GLY A 103 5.54 -9.22 -4.59
C GLY A 103 6.46 -8.24 -5.30
N ASP A 104 6.37 -8.28 -6.63
CA ASP A 104 7.16 -7.45 -7.52
C ASP A 104 6.62 -6.02 -7.58
N ALA A 105 7.43 -5.12 -8.14
CA ALA A 105 6.99 -3.74 -8.35
C ALA A 105 5.80 -3.69 -9.31
N PRO A 106 4.76 -2.89 -9.01
CA PRO A 106 3.59 -2.80 -9.86
C PRO A 106 3.96 -2.24 -11.23
N GLU A 107 3.62 -2.97 -12.29
CA GLU A 107 3.74 -2.44 -13.65
C GLU A 107 2.52 -1.56 -13.98
N LYS A 108 2.71 -0.52 -14.81
CA LYS A 108 1.61 0.42 -15.17
C LYS A 108 0.39 -0.24 -15.82
N SER A 109 0.57 -1.41 -16.42
CA SER A 109 -0.50 -2.19 -17.05
C SER A 109 -1.24 -3.11 -16.08
N GLU A 110 -0.72 -3.30 -14.86
CA GLU A 110 -1.29 -4.23 -13.90
C GLU A 110 -2.47 -3.65 -13.15
N GLN A 111 -3.45 -4.50 -12.87
CA GLN A 111 -4.60 -4.18 -12.04
C GLN A 111 -4.46 -4.90 -10.71
N PHE A 112 -4.36 -4.13 -9.64
CA PHE A 112 -4.30 -4.63 -8.28
C PHE A 112 -5.68 -4.52 -7.64
N GLU A 113 -6.21 -5.64 -7.19
CA GLU A 113 -7.50 -5.71 -6.50
C GLU A 113 -7.34 -6.49 -5.20
N ALA A 114 -8.25 -6.24 -4.25
CA ALA A 114 -8.34 -6.99 -3.03
C ALA A 114 -9.81 -7.29 -2.73
N VAL A 115 -10.09 -8.49 -2.26
CA VAL A 115 -11.39 -8.88 -1.73
C VAL A 115 -11.28 -8.95 -0.22
N VAL A 116 -12.10 -8.16 0.47
CA VAL A 116 -12.13 -8.06 1.92
C VAL A 116 -13.43 -8.63 2.43
N GLU A 117 -13.32 -9.62 3.30
CA GLU A 117 -14.44 -10.25 4.00
C GLU A 117 -14.34 -9.89 5.49
N ARG A 118 -15.41 -9.30 6.02
CA ARG A 118 -15.44 -8.75 7.37
C ARG A 118 -16.80 -8.93 8.02
N ASN A 119 -16.81 -9.07 9.34
CA ASN A 119 -18.03 -8.93 10.14
C ASN A 119 -18.11 -7.50 10.65
N GLN A 120 -19.28 -6.87 10.53
CA GLN A 120 -19.53 -5.52 11.03
C GLN A 120 -21.00 -5.38 11.39
N ASN A 121 -21.28 -4.78 12.56
CA ASN A 121 -22.65 -4.58 13.06
C ASN A 121 -23.49 -5.88 13.11
N GLY A 122 -22.84 -7.02 13.39
CA GLY A 122 -23.47 -8.34 13.42
C GLY A 122 -23.80 -8.95 12.05
N GLY A 123 -23.42 -8.29 10.94
CA GLY A 123 -23.58 -8.79 9.58
C GLY A 123 -22.23 -9.13 8.92
N TYR A 124 -22.26 -10.06 7.96
CA TYR A 124 -21.12 -10.38 7.11
C TYR A 124 -21.13 -9.49 5.86
N HIS A 125 -19.99 -8.87 5.57
CA HIS A 125 -19.77 -7.98 4.43
C HIS A 125 -18.61 -8.48 3.60
N LYS A 126 -18.78 -8.39 2.28
CA LYS A 126 -17.75 -8.75 1.30
C LYS A 126 -17.65 -7.65 0.26
N GLU A 127 -16.44 -7.15 0.07
CA GLU A 127 -16.17 -6.03 -0.82
C GLU A 127 -14.96 -6.33 -1.69
N ARG A 128 -15.04 -5.99 -2.98
CA ARG A 128 -13.88 -6.01 -3.88
C ARG A 128 -13.45 -4.57 -4.14
N ILE A 129 -12.18 -4.29 -3.88
CA ILE A 129 -11.61 -2.95 -3.93
C ILE A 129 -10.46 -2.95 -4.91
N LYS A 130 -10.42 -1.92 -5.76
CA LYS A 130 -9.29 -1.70 -6.68
C LYS A 130 -8.28 -0.80 -5.99
N LEU A 131 -7.03 -1.26 -5.88
CA LEU A 131 -5.95 -0.45 -5.34
C LEU A 131 -5.48 0.51 -6.44
N THR A 132 -5.44 1.80 -6.12
CA THR A 132 -5.04 2.85 -7.05
C THR A 132 -3.83 3.60 -6.52
N GLU A 133 -3.00 4.11 -7.43
CA GLU A 133 -1.84 4.93 -7.07
C GLU A 133 -2.34 6.21 -6.38
N LYS A 134 -1.99 6.35 -5.09
CA LYS A 134 -2.17 7.58 -4.35
C LYS A 134 -0.83 8.29 -4.31
N ASN A 135 -0.76 9.41 -5.02
CA ASN A 135 0.37 10.31 -4.89
C ASN A 135 0.46 10.75 -3.43
N GLY A 136 1.54 10.36 -2.76
CA GLY A 136 1.88 10.93 -1.46
C GLY A 136 2.05 12.43 -1.63
N LEU A 137 1.24 13.21 -0.90
CA LEU A 137 1.47 14.65 -0.74
C LEU A 137 2.81 14.91 -0.04
#